data_AF-A0A3B9P364-F1
#
_entry.id   AF-A0A3B9P364-F1
#
_cell.length_a   1.000
_cell.length_b   1.000
_cell.length_c   1.000
_cell.angle_alpha   90.00
_cell.angle_beta   90.00
_cell.angle_gamma   90.00
#
_symmetry.space_group_name_H-M   'P 1'
#
loop_
_entity.id
_entity.type
_entity.pdbx_description
1 polymer ?
#
loop_
_entity_poly.entity_id
_entity_poly.type
_entity_poly.pdbx_seq_one_letter_code
_entity_poly.pdbx_strand_id
1 'polypeptide(L)' 'HEALEKNYLPNLRSLDLREALEILESAGLEVKVQGHGKVVKQEPALGTALHQCSTVTLWLQ' A
#
# COMPACT_ATOMS: atom_id res chain seq x y z
N HIS A 1 -0.05 6.52 16.75
CA HIS A 1 0.62 6.03 15.52
C HIS A 1 0.85 4.54 15.72
N GLU A 2 -0.11 3.68 15.37
CA GLU A 2 -0.15 2.27 15.86
C GLU A 2 -0.36 1.23 14.75
N ALA A 3 -0.47 1.65 13.48
CA ALA A 3 -0.78 0.74 12.38
C ALA A 3 0.46 -0.01 11.85
N LEU A 4 1.65 0.58 11.93
CA LEU A 4 2.89 -0.06 11.47
C LEU A 4 3.45 -1.10 12.47
N GLU A 5 2.99 -1.12 13.72
CA GLU A 5 3.40 -2.13 14.71
C GLU A 5 2.77 -3.51 14.49
N LYS A 6 1.74 -3.61 13.63
CA LYS A 6 0.94 -4.84 13.52
C LYS A 6 1.29 -5.74 12.34
N ASN A 7 2.29 -5.40 11.53
CA ASN A 7 2.77 -6.29 10.46
C ASN A 7 1.70 -6.61 9.37
N TYR A 8 0.72 -5.72 9.20
CA TYR A 8 -0.36 -5.84 8.21
C TYR A 8 -0.36 -4.67 7.24
N LEU A 9 -0.86 -4.92 6.02
CA LEU A 9 -0.99 -3.92 4.98
C LEU A 9 -2.00 -2.85 5.39
N PRO A 10 -1.60 -1.56 5.46
CA PRO A 10 -2.51 -0.49 5.82
C PRO A 10 -3.49 -0.17 4.68
N ASN A 11 -4.52 0.61 5.00
CA ASN A 11 -5.42 1.15 4.00
C ASN A 11 -4.74 2.33 3.27
N LEU A 12 -4.54 2.16 1.96
CA LEU A 12 -3.92 3.14 1.07
C LEU A 12 -4.94 3.78 0.12
N ARG A 13 -6.22 3.38 0.19
CA ARG A 13 -7.28 4.00 -0.63
C ARG A 13 -7.42 5.48 -0.26
N SER A 14 -7.70 6.30 -1.26
CA SER A 14 -7.84 7.76 -1.13
C SER A 14 -6.56 8.52 -0.82
N LEU A 15 -5.43 7.82 -0.61
CA LEU A 15 -4.11 8.43 -0.55
C LEU A 15 -3.62 8.78 -1.95
N ASP A 16 -2.77 9.80 -2.00
CA ASP A 16 -1.97 10.11 -3.16
C ASP A 16 -0.85 9.07 -3.32
N LEU A 17 -0.36 8.90 -4.55
CA LEU A 17 0.68 7.91 -4.85
C LEU A 17 1.89 8.05 -3.92
N ARG A 18 2.30 9.29 -3.64
CA ARG A 18 3.48 9.59 -2.84
C ARG A 18 3.34 9.11 -1.40
N GLU A 19 2.22 9.42 -0.76
CA GLU A 19 1.90 8.94 0.59
C GLU A 19 1.86 7.41 0.64
N ALA A 20 1.24 6.78 -0.37
CA ALA A 20 1.17 5.33 -0.44
C ALA A 20 2.56 4.68 -0.63
N LEU A 21 3.43 5.28 -1.44
CA LEU A 21 4.81 4.84 -1.62
C LEU A 21 5.61 4.96 -0.33
N GLU A 22 5.55 6.09 0.37
CA GLU A 22 6.30 6.27 1.62
C GLU A 22 5.95 5.22 2.68
N ILE A 23 4.66 4.87 2.80
CA ILE A 23 4.19 3.83 3.72
C ILE A 23 4.69 2.44 3.30
N LEU A 24 4.64 2.12 2.00
CA LEU A 24 5.02 0.81 1.47
C LEU A 24 6.54 0.60 1.43
N GLU A 25 7.30 1.63 1.06
CA GLU A 25 8.76 1.62 1.09
C GLU A 25 9.28 1.50 2.52
N SER A 26 8.65 2.18 3.48
CA SER A 26 8.96 2.00 4.90
C SER A 26 8.70 0.57 5.40
N ALA A 27 7.86 -0.19 4.71
CA ALA A 27 7.61 -1.61 4.98
C ALA A 27 8.51 -2.56 4.18
N GLY A 28 9.39 -2.04 3.32
CA GLY A 28 10.27 -2.83 2.46
C GLY A 28 9.53 -3.60 1.35
N LEU A 29 8.35 -3.12 0.95
CA LEU A 29 7.52 -3.75 -0.08
C LEU A 29 7.78 -3.16 -1.47
N GLU A 30 7.68 -4.00 -2.48
CA GLU A 30 7.70 -3.56 -3.88
C GLU A 30 6.32 -3.01 -4.29
N VAL A 31 6.29 -1.86 -4.96
CA VAL A 31 5.03 -1.21 -5.34
C VAL A 31 4.88 -1.17 -6.86
N LYS A 32 3.77 -1.70 -7.37
CA LYS A 32 3.36 -1.61 -8.77
C LYS A 32 2.22 -0.64 -8.90
N VAL A 33 2.33 0.31 -9.80
CA VAL A 33 1.35 1.39 -9.97
C VAL A 33 0.75 1.30 -11.36
N GLN A 34 -0.58 1.37 -11.44
CA GLN A 34 -1.32 1.44 -12.70
C GLN A 34 -2.24 2.65 -12.71
N GLY A 35 -2.05 3.55 -13.66
CA GLY A 35 -2.84 4.78 -13.77
C GLY A 35 -2.14 6.01 -13.20
N HIS A 36 -2.91 7.06 -12.95
CA HIS A 36 -2.45 8.35 -12.42
C HIS A 36 -3.53 8.94 -11.51
N GLY A 37 -3.15 9.83 -10.60
CA GLY A 37 -4.10 10.45 -9.66
C GLY A 37 -4.10 9.79 -8.29
N LYS A 38 -5.29 9.46 -7.77
CA LYS A 38 -5.47 8.95 -6.40
C LYS A 38 -5.68 7.44 -6.39
N VAL A 39 -5.23 6.78 -5.33
CA VAL A 39 -5.42 5.33 -5.18
C VAL A 39 -6.90 5.01 -5.01
N VAL A 40 -7.48 4.35 -6.00
CA VAL A 40 -8.87 3.87 -5.97
C VAL A 40 -8.92 2.40 -5.55
N LYS A 41 -7.85 1.64 -5.79
CA LYS A 41 -7.76 0.23 -5.43
C LYS A 41 -6.33 -0.15 -5.06
N GLN A 42 -6.21 -1.09 -4.12
CA GLN A 42 -4.96 -1.73 -3.73
C GLN A 42 -5.15 -3.25 -3.71
N GLU A 43 -4.09 -3.99 -4.00
CA GLU A 43 -4.01 -5.44 -3.87
C GLU A 43 -2.59 -5.80 -3.42
N PRO A 44 -2.38 -6.58 -2.34
CA PRO A 44 -3.38 -7.25 -1.50
C PRO A 44 -4.32 -6.31 -0.75
N ALA A 45 -5.41 -6.85 -0.18
CA ALA A 45 -6.37 -6.06 0.59
C ALA A 45 -5.74 -5.54 1.91
N LEU A 46 -6.30 -4.46 2.46
CA LEU A 46 -5.92 -4.00 3.80
C LEU A 46 -6.06 -5.13 4.83
N GLY A 47 -5.17 -5.15 5.81
CA GLY A 47 -5.13 -6.22 6.82
C GLY A 47 -4.41 -7.50 6.37
N THR A 48 -3.87 -7.55 5.15
CA THR A 48 -3.05 -8.70 4.71
C THR A 48 -1.70 -8.68 5.43
N ALA A 49 -1.23 -9.83 5.92
CA ALA A 49 0.06 -9.92 6.61
C ALA A 49 1.23 -9.57 5.67
N LEU A 50 2.04 -8.58 6.06
CA LEU A 50 3.18 -8.09 5.28
C LEU A 50 4.23 -9.19 5.07
N HIS A 51 4.40 -10.11 6.03
CA HIS A 51 5.32 -11.25 5.86
C HIS A 51 4.95 -12.20 4.71
N GLN A 52 3.69 -12.21 4.28
CA GLN A 52 3.22 -13.05 3.17
C GLN A 52 3.08 -12.24 1.87
N CYS A 53 3.47 -10.97 1.88
CA CYS A 53 3.32 -10.06 0.76
C CYS A 53 4.65 -9.39 0.45
N SER A 54 5.10 -9.52 -0.78
CA SER A 54 6.34 -8.88 -1.25
C SER A 54 6.04 -7.72 -2.19
N THR A 55 4.89 -7.76 -2.87
CA THR A 55 4.51 -6.79 -3.90
C THR A 55 3.07 -6.32 -3.69
N VAL A 56 2.86 -5.02 -3.78
CA VAL A 56 1.54 -4.38 -3.70
C VAL A 56 1.25 -3.66 -5.02
N THR A 57 0.12 -3.98 -5.64
CA THR A 57 -0.36 -3.30 -6.84
C THR A 57 -1.41 -2.25 -6.46
N LEU A 58 -1.20 -1.02 -6.89
CA LEU A 58 -2.09 0.11 -6.72
C LEU A 58 -2.68 0.51 -8.08
N TRP A 59 -3.99 0.71 -8.13
CA TRP A 59 -4.67 1.31 -9.27
C TRP A 59 -5.12 2.71 -8.91
N LEU A 60 -4.79 3.64 -9.78
CA LEU A 60 -5.02 5.07 -9.61
C LEU A 60 -5.97 5.56 -10.70
N GLN A 61 -6.80 6.54 -10.33
CA GLN A 61 -7.72 7.24 -11.22
C GLN A 61 -7.72 8.74 -10.92
#